data_AF-A0A7X8LN54-F1
#
_entry.id   AF-A0A7X8LN54-F1
#
_cell.length_a   1.000
_cell.length_b   1.000
_cell.length_c   1.000
_cell.angle_alpha   90.00
_cell.angle_beta   90.00
_cell.angle_gamma   90.00
#
_symmetry.space_group_name_H-M   'P 1'
#
loop_
_entity.id
_entity.type
_entity.pdbx_description
1 polymer ?
#
loop_
_entity_poly.entity_id
_entity_poly.type
_entity_poly.pdbx_seq_one_letter_code
_entity_poly.pdbx_strand_id
1 'polypeptide(L)'
;MRNFNIKPPQIIISLFLITLVFLAYALEMNLVILFNESLVKLVMNGVLVLSLIPMLNVGAGMNFGLPVGIIGGLLGMCLAVNFRMTGLYGFFAALLFSLVICAVLGWIYGLILNRVKGREEIAGTFIGFSFIPLMNFFWTLAPFQNREMLYPIGGQGLRPRISLENYFNNILNNLYVIRLGDIEIPLGLIGFFALIALFLYWYFKTKIGRATIAVGENEAFSKLSGINIAQTRLLAIMISTIIAGWGICVYAQSYGFIQLYDEPLSMAFPAISAILIGGSTGKKAFIFEAVLGTYLLQSMYLFTVPIANAILIPELTEILRSFITYGIILYALLVRERRRNMV
;
A
#
# COMPACT_ATOMS: atom_id res chain seq x y z
N MET A 1 16.06 3.58 -24.62
CA MET A 1 14.81 2.84 -24.87
C MET A 1 14.97 1.46 -24.26
N ARG A 2 14.26 1.12 -23.18
CA ARG A 2 14.40 -0.16 -22.47
C ARG A 2 13.22 -1.05 -22.87
N ASN A 3 13.48 -2.20 -23.48
CA ASN A 3 12.46 -3.16 -23.88
C ASN A 3 11.61 -3.55 -22.68
N PHE A 4 10.33 -3.15 -22.69
CA PHE A 4 9.31 -3.64 -21.77
C PHE A 4 8.97 -5.08 -22.15
N ASN A 5 9.87 -6.02 -21.86
CA ASN A 5 9.56 -7.43 -21.97
C ASN A 5 8.53 -7.76 -20.89
N ILE A 6 7.29 -7.99 -21.32
CA ILE A 6 6.19 -8.42 -20.46
C ILE A 6 6.64 -9.67 -19.72
N LYS A 7 6.61 -9.63 -18.39
CA LYS A 7 7.06 -10.76 -17.56
C LYS A 7 5.98 -11.85 -17.54
N PRO A 8 6.35 -13.14 -17.42
CA PRO A 8 5.39 -14.24 -17.42
C PRO A 8 4.22 -14.07 -16.42
N PRO A 9 4.43 -13.57 -15.18
CA PRO A 9 3.34 -13.30 -14.25
C PRO A 9 2.32 -12.27 -14.77
N GLN A 10 2.78 -11.25 -15.49
CA GLN A 10 1.91 -10.22 -16.08
C GLN A 10 1.04 -10.81 -17.19
N ILE A 11 1.59 -11.71 -18.00
CA ILE A 11 0.83 -12.37 -19.07
C ILE A 11 -0.29 -13.23 -18.48
N ILE A 12 0.02 -14.03 -17.45
CA ILE A 12 -0.95 -14.92 -16.81
C ILE A 12 -2.08 -14.10 -16.17
N ILE A 13 -1.75 -13.05 -15.43
CA ILE A 13 -2.76 -12.23 -14.74
C ILE A 13 -3.56 -11.40 -15.73
N SER A 14 -2.94 -10.87 -16.79
CA SER A 14 -3.65 -10.13 -17.83
C SER A 14 -4.61 -11.06 -18.59
N LEU A 15 -4.18 -12.28 -18.92
CA LEU A 15 -5.04 -13.29 -19.55
C LEU A 15 -6.21 -13.66 -18.64
N PHE A 16 -5.94 -13.92 -17.36
CA PHE A 16 -6.98 -14.24 -16.39
C PHE A 16 -7.98 -13.09 -16.21
N LEU A 17 -7.48 -11.84 -16.17
CA LEU A 17 -8.32 -10.65 -16.09
C LEU A 17 -9.18 -10.47 -17.34
N ILE A 18 -8.64 -10.73 -18.54
CA ILE A 18 -9.43 -10.72 -19.79
C ILE A 18 -10.55 -11.77 -19.71
N THR A 19 -10.26 -12.97 -19.22
CA THR A 19 -11.28 -14.01 -19.00
C THR A 19 -12.35 -13.55 -18.01
N LEU A 20 -11.97 -12.89 -16.92
CA LEU A 20 -12.92 -12.35 -15.94
C LEU A 20 -13.79 -11.23 -16.54
N VAL A 21 -13.22 -10.35 -17.37
CA VAL A 21 -13.99 -9.31 -18.06
C VAL A 21 -14.99 -9.93 -19.04
N PHE A 22 -14.60 -10.98 -19.77
CA PHE A 22 -15.50 -11.72 -20.64
C PHE A 22 -16.63 -12.40 -19.86
N LEU A 23 -16.33 -13.02 -18.71
CA LEU A 23 -17.35 -13.60 -17.82
C LEU A 23 -18.30 -12.53 -17.26
N ALA A 24 -17.78 -11.38 -16.83
CA ALA A 24 -18.61 -10.27 -16.37
C ALA A 24 -19.56 -9.75 -17.46
N TYR A 25 -19.08 -9.67 -18.71
CA TYR A 25 -19.91 -9.34 -19.85
C TYR A 25 -21.00 -10.41 -20.11
N ALA A 26 -20.63 -11.70 -20.07
CA ALA A 26 -21.56 -12.80 -20.26
C ALA A 26 -22.63 -12.89 -19.16
N LEU A 27 -22.33 -12.39 -17.96
CA LEU A 27 -23.25 -12.29 -16.82
C LEU A 27 -24.06 -10.98 -16.80
N GLU A 28 -24.05 -10.20 -17.88
CA GLU A 28 -24.75 -8.91 -18.03
C GLU A 28 -24.43 -7.90 -16.91
N MET A 29 -23.21 -7.97 -16.37
CA MET A 29 -22.78 -7.07 -15.30
C MET A 29 -22.50 -5.66 -15.82
N ASN A 30 -22.72 -4.65 -14.99
CA ASN A 30 -22.38 -3.27 -15.35
C ASN A 30 -20.86 -3.06 -15.36
N LEU A 31 -20.26 -3.24 -16.54
CA LEU A 31 -18.82 -3.07 -16.77
C LEU A 31 -18.34 -1.65 -16.50
N VAL A 32 -19.20 -0.64 -16.66
CA VAL A 32 -18.85 0.76 -16.41
C VAL A 32 -18.63 1.00 -14.92
N ILE A 33 -19.52 0.48 -14.06
CA ILE A 33 -19.37 0.55 -12.61
C ILE A 33 -18.11 -0.20 -12.15
N LEU A 34 -17.91 -1.42 -12.67
CA LEU A 34 -16.70 -2.22 -12.37
C LEU A 34 -15.42 -1.49 -12.78
N PHE A 35 -15.43 -0.80 -13.92
CA PHE A 35 -14.28 -0.02 -14.36
C PHE A 35 -14.02 1.19 -13.45
N ASN A 36 -15.06 1.95 -13.09
CA ASN A 36 -14.95 3.10 -12.17
C ASN A 36 -14.40 2.66 -10.81
N GLU A 37 -14.93 1.58 -10.24
CA GLU A 37 -14.44 1.02 -8.98
C GLU A 37 -13.00 0.50 -9.08
N SER A 38 -12.59 -0.02 -10.24
CA SER A 38 -11.21 -0.48 -10.46
C SER A 38 -10.22 0.67 -10.38
N LEU A 39 -10.59 1.86 -10.86
CA LEU A 39 -9.76 3.07 -10.80
C LEU A 39 -9.63 3.56 -9.35
N VAL A 40 -10.73 3.57 -8.59
CA VAL A 40 -10.70 3.95 -7.17
C VAL A 40 -9.80 2.98 -6.38
N LYS A 41 -9.97 1.67 -6.59
CA LYS A 41 -9.15 0.64 -5.92
C LYS A 41 -7.68 0.69 -6.33
N LEU A 42 -7.40 1.03 -7.59
CA LEU A 42 -6.03 1.28 -8.05
C LEU A 42 -5.37 2.38 -7.24
N VAL A 43 -6.03 3.53 -7.09
CA VAL A 43 -5.41 4.65 -6.40
C VAL A 43 -5.27 4.37 -4.91
N MET A 44 -6.35 3.90 -4.29
CA MET A 44 -6.40 3.59 -2.87
C MET A 44 -5.27 2.64 -2.43
N ASN A 45 -5.07 1.54 -3.16
CA ASN A 45 -4.01 0.59 -2.85
C ASN A 45 -2.67 1.00 -3.47
N GLY A 46 -2.69 1.76 -4.55
CA GLY A 46 -1.49 2.15 -5.29
C GLY A 46 -0.54 2.99 -4.46
N VAL A 47 -1.04 3.89 -3.61
CA VAL A 47 -0.17 4.70 -2.73
C VAL A 47 0.62 3.80 -1.77
N LEU A 48 -0.01 2.76 -1.21
CA LEU A 48 0.65 1.76 -0.36
C LEU A 48 1.69 0.93 -1.13
N VAL A 49 1.47 0.70 -2.43
CA VAL A 49 2.46 0.03 -3.28
C VAL A 49 3.62 0.97 -3.61
N LEU A 50 3.34 2.25 -3.88
CA LEU A 50 4.36 3.27 -4.15
C LEU A 50 5.29 3.49 -2.95
N SER A 51 4.80 3.37 -1.72
CA SER A 51 5.64 3.52 -0.52
C SER A 51 6.75 2.46 -0.43
N LEU A 52 6.60 1.31 -1.08
CA LEU A 52 7.63 0.27 -1.08
C LEU A 52 8.87 0.66 -1.91
N ILE A 53 8.74 1.56 -2.88
CA ILE A 53 9.79 1.86 -3.87
C ILE A 53 11.09 2.37 -3.22
N PRO A 54 11.10 3.38 -2.33
CA PRO A 54 12.33 3.86 -1.68
C PRO A 54 13.07 2.77 -0.90
N MET A 55 12.34 1.94 -0.18
CA MET A 55 12.90 0.87 0.65
C MET A 55 13.50 -0.26 -0.20
N LEU A 56 12.80 -0.65 -1.27
CA LEU A 56 13.30 -1.65 -2.22
C LEU A 56 14.56 -1.17 -2.93
N ASN A 57 14.57 0.08 -3.40
CA ASN A 57 15.69 0.63 -4.17
C ASN A 57 16.95 0.87 -3.34
N VAL A 58 16.85 0.96 -2.00
CA VAL A 58 18.03 1.00 -1.11
C VAL A 58 18.55 -0.39 -0.73
N GLY A 59 17.88 -1.45 -1.18
CA GLY A 59 18.24 -2.82 -0.87
C GLY A 59 17.86 -3.28 0.53
N ALA A 60 16.86 -2.66 1.17
CA ALA A 60 16.44 -2.99 2.54
C ALA A 60 15.50 -4.22 2.66
N GLY A 61 15.26 -4.93 1.55
CA GLY A 61 14.36 -6.10 1.50
C GLY A 61 12.92 -5.78 1.12
N MET A 62 12.13 -6.83 0.87
CA MET A 62 10.76 -6.71 0.31
C MET A 62 9.64 -6.42 1.31
N ASN A 63 9.92 -6.36 2.62
CA ASN A 63 8.93 -6.07 3.67
C ASN A 63 9.67 -5.86 5.01
N PHE A 64 9.31 -5.05 6.03
CA PHE A 64 8.00 -4.68 6.62
C PHE A 64 8.06 -3.29 7.28
N GLY A 65 8.49 -2.27 6.54
CA GLY A 65 8.24 -0.87 6.96
C GLY A 65 6.78 -0.47 6.81
N LEU A 66 6.03 -1.20 5.97
CA LEU A 66 4.65 -0.87 5.63
C LEU A 66 3.69 -0.95 6.84
N PRO A 67 3.65 -2.03 7.64
CA PRO A 67 2.77 -2.07 8.81
C PRO A 67 3.07 -0.95 9.82
N VAL A 68 4.35 -0.63 10.02
CA VAL A 68 4.80 0.47 10.89
C VAL A 68 4.27 1.82 10.37
N GLY A 69 4.36 2.05 9.06
CA GLY A 69 3.83 3.25 8.41
C GLY A 69 2.32 3.34 8.45
N ILE A 70 1.62 2.22 8.17
CA ILE A 70 0.16 2.11 8.23
C ILE A 70 -0.32 2.45 9.65
N ILE A 71 0.27 1.87 10.68
CA ILE A 71 -0.10 2.19 12.07
C ILE A 71 0.13 3.68 12.37
N GLY A 72 1.26 4.24 11.95
CA GLY A 72 1.52 5.67 12.13
C GLY A 72 0.49 6.57 11.44
N GLY A 73 0.03 6.18 10.25
CA GLY A 73 -1.06 6.86 9.54
C GLY A 73 -2.42 6.70 10.20
N LEU A 74 -2.74 5.49 10.67
CA LEU A 74 -3.97 5.23 11.46
C LEU A 74 -3.98 6.08 12.73
N LEU A 75 -2.84 6.21 13.42
CA LEU A 75 -2.73 7.06 14.61
C LEU A 75 -2.94 8.54 14.26
N GLY A 76 -2.35 9.00 13.17
CA GLY A 76 -2.57 10.36 12.64
C GLY A 76 -4.02 10.66 12.32
N MET A 77 -4.72 9.71 11.67
CA MET A 77 -6.17 9.82 11.42
C MET A 77 -6.98 9.80 12.72
N CYS A 78 -6.66 8.91 13.65
CA CYS A 78 -7.35 8.84 14.93
C CYS A 78 -7.23 10.16 15.70
N LEU A 79 -6.07 10.83 15.65
CA LEU A 79 -5.90 12.16 16.25
C LEU A 79 -6.76 13.22 15.55
N ALA A 80 -6.80 13.25 14.22
CA ALA A 80 -7.63 14.20 13.48
C ALA A 80 -9.12 14.03 13.79
N VAL A 81 -9.59 12.79 13.87
CA VAL A 81 -10.96 12.44 14.27
C VAL A 81 -11.22 12.78 15.74
N ASN A 82 -10.25 12.56 16.64
CA ASN A 82 -10.38 12.90 18.05
C ASN A 82 -10.55 14.42 18.27
N PHE A 83 -9.84 15.24 17.48
CA PHE A 83 -10.02 16.69 17.46
C PHE A 83 -11.26 17.17 16.69
N ARG A 84 -12.09 16.24 16.20
CA ARG A 84 -13.31 16.51 15.42
C ARG A 84 -13.07 17.36 14.18
N MET A 85 -11.92 17.18 13.54
CA MET A 85 -11.60 17.90 12.32
C MET A 85 -12.34 17.26 11.14
N THR A 86 -13.09 18.07 10.39
CA THR A 86 -13.94 17.61 9.29
C THR A 86 -13.51 18.21 7.94
N GLY A 87 -14.04 17.63 6.86
CA GLY A 87 -13.79 18.14 5.52
C GLY A 87 -12.32 18.06 5.10
N LEU A 88 -11.98 18.85 4.09
CA LEU A 88 -10.65 18.84 3.48
C LEU A 88 -9.56 19.21 4.50
N TYR A 89 -9.88 20.13 5.42
CA TYR A 89 -9.01 20.52 6.53
C TYR A 89 -8.70 19.34 7.46
N GLY A 90 -9.70 18.52 7.79
CA GLY A 90 -9.50 17.31 8.59
C GLY A 90 -8.59 16.28 7.92
N PHE A 91 -8.75 16.09 6.60
CA PHE A 91 -7.90 15.19 5.84
C PHE A 91 -6.42 15.65 5.80
N PHE A 92 -6.16 16.93 5.51
CA PHE A 92 -4.80 17.45 5.51
C PHE A 92 -4.17 17.45 6.91
N ALA A 93 -4.95 17.69 7.96
CA ALA A 93 -4.48 17.55 9.35
C ALA A 93 -4.10 16.11 9.67
N ALA A 94 -4.87 15.12 9.22
CA ALA A 94 -4.51 13.70 9.36
C ALA A 94 -3.19 13.37 8.64
N LEU A 95 -2.97 13.90 7.43
CA LEU A 95 -1.69 13.75 6.71
C LEU A 95 -0.52 14.39 7.46
N LEU A 96 -0.73 15.56 8.09
CA LEU A 96 0.30 16.25 8.87
C LEU A 96 0.64 15.49 10.17
N PHE A 97 -0.36 15.02 10.91
CA PHE A 97 -0.13 14.18 12.10
C PHE A 97 0.57 12.88 11.70
N SER A 98 0.11 12.23 10.63
CA SER A 98 0.76 11.05 10.07
C SER A 98 2.22 11.33 9.69
N LEU A 99 2.53 12.47 9.08
CA LEU A 99 3.90 12.85 8.73
C LEU A 99 4.82 12.86 9.96
N VAL A 100 4.39 13.51 11.05
CA VAL A 100 5.19 13.61 12.28
C VAL A 100 5.41 12.24 12.91
N ILE A 101 4.33 11.45 13.05
CA ILE A 101 4.39 10.13 13.69
C ILE A 101 5.22 9.16 12.84
N CYS A 102 4.97 9.09 11.53
CA CYS A 102 5.69 8.23 10.61
C CYS A 102 7.16 8.63 10.46
N ALA A 103 7.50 9.91 10.59
CA ALA A 103 8.91 10.34 10.62
C ALA A 103 9.64 9.78 11.84
N VAL A 104 9.03 9.85 13.04
CA VAL A 104 9.61 9.30 14.27
C VAL A 104 9.70 7.77 14.21
N LEU A 105 8.60 7.10 13.84
CA LEU A 105 8.58 5.64 13.71
C LEU A 105 9.54 5.15 12.63
N GLY A 106 9.58 5.83 11.48
CA GLY A 106 10.50 5.52 10.38
C GLY A 106 11.96 5.72 10.76
N TRP A 107 12.26 6.73 11.58
CA TRP A 107 13.61 6.95 12.10
C TRP A 107 14.05 5.81 13.02
N ILE A 108 13.21 5.44 14.01
CA ILE A 108 13.47 4.33 14.92
C ILE A 108 13.62 3.02 14.13
N TYR A 109 12.69 2.76 13.21
CA TYR A 109 12.71 1.56 12.37
C TYR A 109 13.96 1.48 11.50
N GLY A 110 14.35 2.59 10.86
CA GLY A 110 15.56 2.65 10.04
C GLY A 110 16.86 2.48 10.84
N LEU A 111 16.91 2.96 12.09
CA LEU A 111 18.03 2.70 12.99
C LEU A 111 18.17 1.21 13.33
N ILE A 112 17.04 0.54 13.60
CA ILE A 112 17.04 -0.91 13.87
C ILE A 112 17.51 -1.67 12.63
N LEU A 113 16.94 -1.38 11.46
CA LEU A 113 17.33 -2.03 10.20
C LEU A 113 18.81 -1.84 9.86
N ASN A 114 19.37 -0.66 10.16
CA ASN A 114 20.79 -0.41 9.97
C ASN A 114 21.70 -1.22 10.92
N ARG A 115 21.20 -1.68 12.07
CA ARG A 115 21.96 -2.55 13.00
C ARG A 115 21.90 -4.03 12.63
N VAL A 116 20.83 -4.47 11.98
CA VAL A 116 20.58 -5.88 11.62
C VAL A 116 20.85 -6.18 10.14
N LYS A 117 21.85 -5.50 9.56
CA LYS A 117 22.22 -5.67 8.15
C LYS A 117 22.45 -7.13 7.77
N GLY A 118 21.91 -7.53 6.63
CA GLY A 118 21.96 -8.91 6.13
C GLY A 118 20.90 -9.86 6.70
N ARG A 119 20.20 -9.49 7.79
CA ARG A 119 19.02 -10.19 8.31
C ARG A 119 17.78 -9.29 8.37
N GLU A 120 17.76 -8.29 7.50
CA GLU A 120 16.79 -7.20 7.49
C GLU A 120 15.39 -7.68 7.20
N GLU A 121 15.23 -8.68 6.33
CA GLU A 121 13.93 -9.28 6.05
C GLU A 121 13.33 -9.93 7.29
N ILE A 122 14.12 -10.72 8.05
CA ILE A 122 13.67 -11.37 9.28
C ILE A 122 13.33 -10.34 10.35
N ALA A 123 14.23 -9.37 10.58
CA ALA A 123 14.01 -8.33 11.58
C ALA A 123 12.83 -7.43 11.22
N GLY A 124 12.68 -7.07 9.94
CA GLY A 124 11.52 -6.37 9.42
C GLY A 124 10.25 -7.16 9.71
N THR A 125 10.21 -8.43 9.33
CA THR A 125 9.07 -9.34 9.54
C THR A 125 8.65 -9.34 11.00
N PHE A 126 9.61 -9.58 11.89
CA PHE A 126 9.38 -9.60 13.32
C PHE A 126 8.81 -8.27 13.82
N ILE A 127 9.41 -7.14 13.43
CA ILE A 127 8.93 -5.81 13.83
C ILE A 127 7.51 -5.58 13.31
N GLY A 128 7.22 -5.88 12.05
CA GLY A 128 5.89 -5.72 11.46
C GLY A 128 4.83 -6.51 12.21
N PHE A 129 5.09 -7.79 12.48
CA PHE A 129 4.15 -8.66 13.21
C PHE A 129 4.05 -8.33 14.70
N SER A 130 5.13 -7.93 15.36
CA SER A 130 5.13 -7.59 16.79
C SER A 130 4.60 -6.19 17.09
N PHE A 131 4.69 -5.27 16.13
CA PHE A 131 4.21 -3.90 16.32
C PHE A 131 2.68 -3.83 16.35
N ILE A 132 1.99 -4.73 15.65
CA ILE A 132 0.53 -4.83 15.65
C ILE A 132 -0.05 -5.13 17.04
N PRO A 133 0.30 -6.24 17.74
CA PRO A 133 -0.26 -6.52 19.06
C PRO A 133 0.13 -5.44 20.10
N LEU A 134 1.32 -4.85 19.98
CA LEU A 134 1.71 -3.69 20.79
C LEU A 134 0.74 -2.53 20.60
N MET A 135 0.36 -2.26 19.35
CA MET A 135 -0.59 -1.22 19.02
C MET A 135 -2.03 -1.59 19.38
N ASN A 136 -2.42 -2.86 19.31
CA ASN A 136 -3.72 -3.34 19.79
C ASN A 136 -3.91 -3.04 21.28
N PHE A 137 -2.84 -3.22 22.06
CA PHE A 137 -2.82 -2.82 23.47
C PHE A 137 -2.94 -1.30 23.63
N PHE A 138 -2.20 -0.53 22.81
CA PHE A 138 -2.30 0.92 22.78
C PHE A 138 -3.72 1.42 22.44
N TRP A 139 -4.37 0.90 21.39
CA TRP A 139 -5.73 1.29 20.99
C TRP A 139 -6.77 1.04 22.08
N THR A 140 -6.52 0.06 22.95
CA THR A 140 -7.41 -0.29 24.07
C THR A 140 -7.22 0.65 25.26
N LEU A 141 -6.00 1.12 25.51
CA LEU A 141 -5.66 1.96 26.67
C LEU A 141 -5.59 3.45 26.38
N ALA A 142 -5.45 3.84 25.12
CA ALA A 142 -5.23 5.23 24.75
C ALA A 142 -6.46 6.10 25.11
N PRO A 143 -6.25 7.25 25.78
CA PRO A 143 -7.33 8.09 26.27
C PRO A 143 -7.91 8.97 25.15
N PHE A 144 -8.63 8.36 24.22
CA PHE A 144 -9.41 9.07 23.21
C PHE A 144 -10.71 9.60 23.83
N GLN A 145 -11.07 10.85 23.53
CA GLN A 145 -12.25 11.52 24.12
C GLN A 145 -13.49 11.41 23.22
N ASN A 146 -13.29 11.08 21.95
CA ASN A 146 -14.38 11.05 20.98
C ASN A 146 -15.24 9.78 21.10
N ARG A 147 -16.51 9.96 21.48
CA ARG A 147 -17.49 8.87 21.69
C ARG A 147 -17.78 8.04 20.45
N GLU A 148 -17.65 8.59 19.25
CA GLU A 148 -17.87 7.84 18.00
C GLU A 148 -16.78 6.80 17.75
N MET A 149 -15.59 7.01 18.32
CA MET A 149 -14.45 6.10 18.19
C MET A 149 -14.42 5.02 19.27
N LEU A 150 -15.05 5.26 20.42
CA LEU A 150 -15.00 4.39 21.60
C LEU A 150 -16.04 3.28 21.54
N TYR A 151 -15.75 2.14 22.16
CA TYR A 151 -16.74 1.06 22.31
C TYR A 151 -18.05 1.59 22.93
N PRO A 152 -19.23 1.21 22.36
CA PRO A 152 -20.53 1.68 22.86
C PRO A 152 -20.78 1.32 24.33
N ILE A 153 -20.25 0.17 24.75
CA ILE A 153 -20.37 -0.37 26.10
C ILE A 153 -19.01 -0.18 26.79
N GLY A 154 -18.97 0.54 27.91
CA GLY A 154 -17.76 0.77 28.71
C GLY A 154 -16.98 2.04 28.37
N GLY A 155 -17.14 2.61 27.17
CA GLY A 155 -16.54 3.91 26.80
C GLY A 155 -15.00 3.93 26.85
N GLN A 156 -14.35 2.77 26.87
CA GLN A 156 -12.90 2.60 26.88
C GLN A 156 -12.48 1.76 25.68
N GLY A 157 -11.34 2.11 25.09
CA GLY A 157 -10.81 1.45 23.91
C GLY A 157 -11.50 1.85 22.61
N LEU A 158 -10.72 1.88 21.53
CA LEU A 158 -11.19 2.21 20.18
C LEU A 158 -11.92 1.04 19.53
N ARG A 159 -12.94 1.33 18.72
CA ARG A 159 -13.61 0.31 17.90
C ARG A 159 -12.68 -0.19 16.78
N PRO A 160 -12.78 -1.45 16.35
CA PRO A 160 -12.02 -1.95 15.21
C PRO A 160 -12.33 -1.23 13.90
N ARG A 161 -13.55 -0.71 13.77
CA ARG A 161 -13.99 0.08 12.63
C ARG A 161 -14.58 1.40 13.11
N ILE A 162 -14.01 2.50 12.66
CA ILE A 162 -14.45 3.86 12.98
C ILE A 162 -14.93 4.50 11.68
N SER A 163 -16.22 4.81 11.58
CA SER A 163 -16.79 5.46 10.39
C SER A 163 -16.23 6.87 10.22
N LEU A 164 -15.90 7.22 8.97
CA LEU A 164 -15.43 8.56 8.60
C LEU A 164 -16.54 9.44 8.02
N GLU A 165 -17.79 8.96 7.98
CA GLU A 165 -18.93 9.63 7.35
C GLU A 165 -19.12 11.07 7.81
N ASN A 166 -19.04 11.32 9.12
CA ASN A 166 -19.17 12.66 9.73
C ASN A 166 -17.87 13.51 9.65
N TYR A 167 -16.77 12.95 9.15
CA TYR A 167 -15.45 13.60 9.16
C TYR A 167 -14.98 13.92 7.75
N PHE A 168 -14.30 12.97 7.11
CA PHE A 168 -13.65 13.18 5.84
C PHE A 168 -13.85 12.02 4.85
N ASN A 169 -15.01 11.35 4.91
CA ASN A 169 -15.37 10.30 3.95
C ASN A 169 -15.38 10.83 2.50
N ASN A 170 -14.80 10.06 1.57
CA ASN A 170 -14.87 10.31 0.13
C ASN A 170 -14.44 11.71 -0.33
N ILE A 171 -13.65 12.44 0.46
CA ILE A 171 -13.20 13.79 0.10
C ILE A 171 -12.39 13.79 -1.19
N LEU A 172 -11.35 12.98 -1.31
CA LEU A 172 -10.55 12.96 -2.55
C LEU A 172 -11.34 12.39 -3.72
N ASN A 173 -12.28 11.47 -3.44
CA ASN A 173 -13.13 10.86 -4.45
C ASN A 173 -14.10 11.89 -5.04
N ASN A 174 -14.63 12.79 -4.20
CA ASN A 174 -15.60 13.82 -4.57
C ASN A 174 -14.93 15.15 -4.97
N LEU A 175 -13.62 15.30 -4.77
CA LEU A 175 -12.86 16.48 -5.15
C LEU A 175 -12.65 16.47 -6.67
N TYR A 176 -13.61 17.06 -7.39
CA TYR A 176 -13.71 17.09 -8.85
C TYR A 176 -13.89 15.70 -9.49
N VAL A 177 -15.14 15.35 -9.76
CA VAL A 177 -15.51 14.17 -10.55
C VAL A 177 -15.81 14.65 -11.97
N ILE A 178 -15.02 14.18 -12.95
CA ILE A 178 -15.41 14.32 -14.36
C ILE A 178 -16.37 13.18 -14.68
N ARG A 179 -17.58 13.55 -15.07
CA ARG A 179 -18.59 12.63 -15.60
C ARG A 179 -18.50 12.64 -17.13
N LEU A 180 -17.94 11.58 -17.69
CA LEU A 180 -17.97 11.31 -19.13
C LEU A 180 -19.05 10.25 -19.37
N GLY A 181 -20.30 10.68 -19.49
CA GLY A 181 -21.46 9.76 -19.52
C GLY A 181 -21.60 9.03 -18.19
N ASP A 182 -21.60 7.69 -18.21
CA ASP A 182 -21.70 6.83 -17.02
C ASP A 182 -20.34 6.59 -16.32
N ILE A 183 -19.24 7.11 -16.87
CA ILE A 183 -17.90 6.98 -16.31
C ILE A 183 -17.65 8.14 -15.34
N GLU A 184 -17.52 7.83 -14.05
CA GLU A 184 -17.15 8.78 -13.01
C GLU A 184 -15.66 8.64 -12.70
N ILE A 185 -14.86 9.62 -13.14
CA ILE A 185 -13.41 9.63 -12.89
C ILE A 185 -13.13 10.59 -11.72
N PRO A 186 -12.71 10.08 -10.54
CA PRO A 186 -12.35 10.90 -9.40
C PRO A 186 -10.98 11.55 -9.62
N LEU A 187 -10.96 12.78 -10.16
CA LEU A 187 -9.71 13.46 -10.47
C LEU A 187 -8.91 13.83 -9.23
N GLY A 188 -9.56 14.18 -8.11
CA GLY A 188 -8.86 14.52 -6.87
C GLY A 188 -8.03 13.37 -6.34
N LEU A 189 -8.61 12.16 -6.35
CA LEU A 189 -7.97 10.92 -5.94
C LEU A 189 -6.78 10.59 -6.87
N ILE A 190 -7.01 10.57 -8.18
CA ILE A 190 -5.96 10.31 -9.18
C ILE A 190 -4.86 11.38 -9.13
N GLY A 191 -5.24 12.65 -8.92
CA GLY A 191 -4.33 13.78 -8.79
C GLY A 191 -3.40 13.63 -7.58
N PHE A 192 -3.94 13.21 -6.42
CA PHE A 192 -3.13 12.94 -5.23
C PHE A 192 -2.15 11.78 -5.45
N PHE A 193 -2.60 10.71 -6.10
CA PHE A 193 -1.73 9.59 -6.49
C PHE A 193 -0.62 10.01 -7.45
N ALA A 194 -0.98 10.79 -8.47
CA ALA A 194 -0.03 11.34 -9.43
C ALA A 194 0.97 12.28 -8.74
N LEU A 195 0.56 13.04 -7.73
CA LEU A 195 1.44 13.90 -6.93
C LEU A 195 2.48 13.06 -6.18
N ILE A 196 2.08 11.98 -5.51
CA ILE A 196 3.02 11.08 -4.81
C ILE A 196 3.96 10.39 -5.81
N ALA A 197 3.43 9.93 -6.94
CA ALA A 197 4.24 9.33 -8.00
C ALA A 197 5.26 10.33 -8.58
N LEU A 198 4.85 11.59 -8.80
CA LEU A 198 5.71 12.66 -9.28
C LEU A 198 6.78 13.04 -8.24
N PHE A 199 6.40 13.11 -6.97
CA PHE A 199 7.33 13.31 -5.87
C PHE A 199 8.41 12.23 -5.85
N LEU A 200 8.03 10.94 -5.95
CA LEU A 200 8.97 9.83 -6.04
C LEU A 200 9.86 9.93 -7.29
N TYR A 201 9.28 10.29 -8.44
CA TYR A 201 10.03 10.48 -9.68
C TYR A 201 11.12 11.55 -9.53
N TRP A 202 10.78 12.70 -8.94
CA TRP A 202 11.76 13.76 -8.67
C TRP A 202 12.74 13.37 -7.59
N TYR A 203 12.30 12.70 -6.51
CA TYR A 203 13.18 12.19 -5.46
C TYR A 203 14.31 11.34 -6.05
N PHE A 204 14.01 10.40 -6.94
CA PHE A 204 15.03 9.57 -7.59
C PHE A 204 15.94 10.32 -8.59
N LYS A 205 15.56 11.52 -9.03
CA LYS A 205 16.47 12.40 -9.80
C LYS A 205 17.41 13.24 -8.92
N THR A 206 17.11 13.40 -7.63
CA THR A 206 17.99 14.15 -6.72
C THR A 206 19.30 13.42 -6.43
N LYS A 207 20.28 14.14 -5.84
CA LYS A 207 21.54 13.54 -5.38
C LYS A 207 21.31 12.41 -4.38
N ILE A 208 20.36 12.60 -3.45
CA ILE A 208 20.00 11.62 -2.42
C ILE A 208 19.36 10.39 -3.06
N GLY A 209 18.38 10.57 -3.94
CA GLY A 209 17.72 9.43 -4.60
C GLY A 209 18.64 8.63 -5.52
N ARG A 210 19.59 9.27 -6.22
CA ARG A 210 20.62 8.56 -6.98
C ARG A 210 21.57 7.80 -6.07
N ALA A 211 21.94 8.37 -4.92
CA ALA A 211 22.72 7.66 -3.90
C ALA A 211 21.95 6.44 -3.34
N THR A 212 20.63 6.56 -3.14
CA THR A 212 19.77 5.43 -2.72
C THR A 212 19.87 4.27 -3.69
N ILE A 213 19.74 4.53 -5.00
CA ILE A 213 19.83 3.49 -6.04
C ILE A 213 21.24 2.89 -6.08
N ALA A 214 22.30 3.71 -6.01
CA ALA A 214 23.68 3.23 -6.00
C ALA A 214 23.97 2.30 -4.80
N VAL A 215 23.47 2.67 -3.62
CA VAL A 215 23.60 1.85 -2.40
C VAL A 215 22.88 0.51 -2.55
N GLY A 216 21.69 0.48 -3.15
CA GLY A 216 20.96 -0.76 -3.42
C GLY A 216 21.58 -1.64 -4.52
N GLU A 217 22.34 -1.05 -5.45
CA GLU A 217 23.07 -1.77 -6.49
C GLU A 217 24.34 -2.44 -5.96
N ASN A 218 25.18 -1.67 -5.30
CA ASN A 218 26.42 -2.16 -4.71
C ASN A 218 26.83 -1.28 -3.52
N GLU A 219 26.58 -1.79 -2.31
CA GLU A 219 26.90 -1.11 -1.07
C GLU A 219 28.42 -0.88 -0.93
N ALA A 220 29.25 -1.86 -1.28
CA ALA A 220 30.70 -1.77 -1.15
C ALA A 220 31.29 -0.67 -2.07
N PHE A 221 30.85 -0.64 -3.34
CA PHE A 221 31.26 0.39 -4.30
C PHE A 221 30.79 1.79 -3.88
N SER A 222 29.56 1.88 -3.36
CA SER A 222 29.00 3.14 -2.85
C SER A 222 29.78 3.66 -1.65
N LYS A 223 30.24 2.77 -0.76
CA LYS A 223 31.09 3.14 0.39
C LYS A 223 32.43 3.72 -0.06
N LEU A 224 33.07 3.07 -1.03
CA LEU A 224 34.34 3.55 -1.61
C LEU A 224 34.19 4.89 -2.32
N SER A 225 33.00 5.16 -2.87
CA SER A 225 32.65 6.43 -3.50
C SER A 225 32.30 7.55 -2.49
N GLY A 226 32.46 7.31 -1.19
CA GLY A 226 32.22 8.30 -0.13
C GLY A 226 30.76 8.47 0.29
N ILE A 227 29.84 7.62 -0.17
CA ILE A 227 28.42 7.69 0.21
C ILE A 227 28.22 7.12 1.62
N ASN A 228 27.58 7.90 2.50
CA ASN A 228 27.17 7.40 3.81
C ASN A 228 25.98 6.45 3.67
N ILE A 229 26.27 5.15 3.70
CA ILE A 229 25.26 4.10 3.54
C ILE A 229 24.19 4.17 4.63
N ALA A 230 24.58 4.34 5.90
CA ALA A 230 23.65 4.30 7.02
C ALA A 230 22.63 5.44 6.94
N GLN A 231 23.09 6.65 6.63
CA GLN A 231 22.23 7.81 6.45
C GLN A 231 21.32 7.67 5.22
N THR A 232 21.86 7.20 4.09
CA THR A 232 21.08 7.01 2.85
C THR A 232 19.96 5.99 3.04
N ARG A 233 20.25 4.88 3.75
CA ARG A 233 19.27 3.85 4.11
C ARG A 233 18.21 4.37 5.07
N LEU A 234 18.63 5.07 6.12
CA LEU A 234 17.72 5.66 7.10
C LEU A 234 16.71 6.59 6.43
N LEU A 235 17.19 7.46 5.54
CA LEU A 235 16.34 8.42 4.82
C LEU A 235 15.35 7.72 3.88
N ALA A 236 15.80 6.71 3.13
CA ALA A 236 14.93 5.94 2.25
C ALA A 236 13.83 5.19 3.03
N ILE A 237 14.16 4.65 4.20
CA ILE A 237 13.21 3.97 5.09
C ILE A 237 12.20 4.98 5.66
N MET A 238 12.65 6.14 6.14
CA MET A 238 11.75 7.20 6.63
C MET A 238 10.75 7.67 5.56
N ILE A 239 11.22 7.92 4.34
CA ILE A 239 10.33 8.32 3.22
C ILE A 239 9.30 7.23 2.92
N SER A 240 9.73 5.97 2.88
CA SER A 240 8.82 4.83 2.70
C SER A 240 7.74 4.80 3.80
N THR A 241 8.12 4.92 5.06
CA THR A 241 7.18 4.92 6.20
C THR A 241 6.18 6.08 6.15
N ILE A 242 6.62 7.27 5.72
CA ILE A 242 5.75 8.44 5.56
C ILE A 242 4.74 8.23 4.43
N ILE A 243 5.19 7.77 3.25
CA ILE A 243 4.28 7.52 2.12
C ILE A 243 3.30 6.40 2.47
N ALA A 244 3.72 5.39 3.23
CA ALA A 244 2.82 4.34 3.72
C ALA A 244 1.74 4.89 4.67
N GLY A 245 2.12 5.81 5.57
CA GLY A 245 1.19 6.53 6.44
C GLY A 245 0.17 7.37 5.65
N TRP A 246 0.62 8.10 4.63
CA TRP A 246 -0.30 8.81 3.74
C TRP A 246 -1.15 7.86 2.90
N GLY A 247 -0.60 6.70 2.50
CA GLY A 247 -1.32 5.68 1.76
C GLY A 247 -2.50 5.12 2.55
N ILE A 248 -2.34 4.84 3.84
CA ILE A 248 -3.48 4.41 4.66
C ILE A 248 -4.50 5.53 4.88
N CYS A 249 -4.07 6.80 4.94
CA CYS A 249 -5.00 7.93 5.03
C CYS A 249 -5.89 8.02 3.79
N VAL A 250 -5.31 7.90 2.60
CA VAL A 250 -6.05 7.83 1.33
C VAL A 250 -6.96 6.61 1.31
N TYR A 251 -6.44 5.45 1.74
CA TYR A 251 -7.21 4.22 1.76
C TYR A 251 -8.45 4.32 2.65
N ALA A 252 -8.28 4.69 3.92
CA ALA A 252 -9.40 4.76 4.85
C ALA A 252 -10.42 5.81 4.43
N GLN A 253 -9.97 6.94 3.88
CA GLN A 253 -10.87 7.98 3.37
C GLN A 253 -11.68 7.52 2.15
N SER A 254 -11.09 6.79 1.20
CA SER A 254 -11.80 6.26 0.03
C SER A 254 -12.66 5.05 0.37
N TYR A 255 -12.30 4.29 1.41
CA TYR A 255 -13.08 3.16 1.89
C TYR A 255 -14.23 3.58 2.83
N GLY A 256 -14.12 4.74 3.47
CA GLY A 256 -15.13 5.34 4.33
C GLY A 256 -15.02 5.00 5.82
N PHE A 257 -14.01 4.24 6.23
CA PHE A 257 -13.76 3.95 7.64
C PHE A 257 -12.30 3.62 7.94
N ILE A 258 -11.90 3.91 9.18
CA ILE A 258 -10.59 3.54 9.74
C ILE A 258 -10.69 2.09 10.22
N GLN A 259 -9.75 1.25 9.79
CA GLN A 259 -9.60 -0.13 10.20
C GLN A 259 -8.43 -0.26 11.18
N LEU A 260 -8.73 -0.59 12.43
CA LEU A 260 -7.75 -0.79 13.50
C LEU A 260 -7.52 -2.28 13.75
N TYR A 261 -6.64 -2.58 14.71
CA TYR A 261 -6.24 -3.92 15.11
C TYR A 261 -5.41 -4.68 14.08
N ASP A 262 -5.87 -5.83 13.60
CA ASP A 262 -5.07 -6.75 12.78
C ASP A 262 -5.10 -6.43 11.27
N GLU A 263 -5.98 -5.52 10.85
CA GLU A 263 -6.13 -5.10 9.45
C GLU A 263 -4.86 -4.53 8.79
N PRO A 264 -3.96 -3.79 9.47
CA PRO A 264 -2.69 -3.37 8.89
C PRO A 264 -1.85 -4.51 8.30
N LEU A 265 -1.99 -5.73 8.85
CA LEU A 265 -1.30 -6.91 8.33
C LEU A 265 -1.86 -7.37 7.00
N SER A 266 -3.19 -7.33 6.85
CA SER A 266 -3.91 -7.79 5.66
C SER A 266 -3.56 -6.92 4.44
N MET A 267 -3.13 -5.67 4.66
CA MET A 267 -2.76 -4.72 3.62
C MET A 267 -1.32 -4.84 3.12
N ALA A 268 -0.40 -5.38 3.94
CA ALA A 268 1.01 -5.43 3.59
C ALA A 268 1.33 -6.45 2.50
N PHE A 269 0.71 -7.62 2.57
CA PHE A 269 0.97 -8.69 1.62
C PHE A 269 0.48 -8.37 0.20
N PRO A 270 -0.78 -7.90 -0.02
CA PRO A 270 -1.25 -7.49 -1.34
C PRO A 270 -0.40 -6.40 -1.97
N ALA A 271 0.13 -5.46 -1.18
CA ALA A 271 0.96 -4.37 -1.71
C ALA A 271 2.27 -4.90 -2.34
N ILE A 272 2.87 -5.94 -1.74
CA ILE A 272 4.10 -6.54 -2.24
C ILE A 272 3.81 -7.49 -3.40
N SER A 273 2.71 -8.23 -3.32
CA SER A 273 2.26 -9.02 -4.45
C SER A 273 2.05 -8.13 -5.67
N ALA A 274 1.41 -6.96 -5.50
CA ALA A 274 1.22 -6.00 -6.58
C ALA A 274 2.55 -5.56 -7.19
N ILE A 275 3.54 -5.13 -6.39
CA ILE A 275 4.83 -4.66 -6.96
C ILE A 275 5.61 -5.78 -7.66
N LEU A 276 5.51 -7.01 -7.16
CA LEU A 276 6.13 -8.20 -7.76
C LEU A 276 5.46 -8.61 -9.07
N ILE A 277 4.12 -8.62 -9.09
CA ILE A 277 3.31 -8.84 -10.30
C ILE A 277 3.62 -7.78 -11.35
N GLY A 278 3.76 -6.53 -10.90
CA GLY A 278 4.20 -5.39 -11.70
C GLY A 278 5.57 -5.56 -12.34
N GLY A 279 6.34 -6.54 -11.89
CA GLY A 279 7.61 -6.94 -12.48
C GLY A 279 8.82 -6.52 -11.66
N SER A 280 8.68 -6.04 -10.43
CA SER A 280 9.84 -5.74 -9.59
C SER A 280 10.68 -6.99 -9.35
N THR A 281 12.01 -6.84 -9.41
CA THR A 281 12.96 -7.92 -9.09
C THR A 281 13.20 -8.03 -7.58
N GLY A 282 12.43 -7.31 -6.75
CA GLY A 282 12.55 -7.29 -5.29
C GLY A 282 13.78 -6.56 -4.74
N LYS A 283 14.75 -6.24 -5.60
CA LYS A 283 15.92 -5.39 -5.31
C LYS A 283 15.86 -4.02 -5.97
N LYS A 284 15.00 -3.88 -6.99
CA LYS A 284 14.76 -2.64 -7.72
C LYS A 284 13.30 -2.60 -8.12
N ALA A 285 12.67 -1.45 -7.91
CA ALA A 285 11.30 -1.20 -8.27
C ALA A 285 11.17 0.15 -8.98
N PHE A 286 10.29 0.18 -9.98
CA PHE A 286 9.94 1.39 -10.70
C PHE A 286 8.48 1.78 -10.46
N ILE A 287 8.18 3.07 -10.61
CA ILE A 287 6.81 3.61 -10.46
C ILE A 287 5.85 2.91 -11.42
N PHE A 288 6.25 2.67 -12.67
CA PHE A 288 5.42 1.95 -13.65
C PHE A 288 5.07 0.53 -13.21
N GLU A 289 6.02 -0.21 -12.62
CA GLU A 289 5.79 -1.57 -12.10
C GLU A 289 4.77 -1.51 -10.95
N ALA A 290 4.90 -0.52 -10.05
CA ALA A 290 3.92 -0.32 -8.98
C ALA A 290 2.52 -0.01 -9.52
N VAL A 291 2.37 0.89 -10.49
CA VAL A 291 1.06 1.24 -11.07
C VAL A 291 0.44 0.04 -11.79
N LEU A 292 1.18 -0.59 -12.69
CA LEU A 292 0.70 -1.72 -13.48
C LEU A 292 0.35 -2.92 -12.60
N GLY A 293 1.23 -3.24 -11.64
CA GLY A 293 1.01 -4.33 -10.70
C GLY A 293 -0.19 -4.13 -9.79
N THR A 294 -0.39 -2.90 -9.30
CA THR A 294 -1.58 -2.55 -8.50
C THR A 294 -2.84 -2.66 -9.34
N TYR A 295 -2.85 -2.13 -10.57
CA TYR A 295 -4.01 -2.20 -11.45
C TYR A 295 -4.43 -3.65 -11.70
N LEU A 296 -3.47 -4.50 -12.08
CA LEU A 296 -3.73 -5.90 -12.39
C LEU A 296 -4.27 -6.67 -11.19
N LEU A 297 -3.62 -6.53 -10.02
CA LEU A 297 -4.02 -7.26 -8.82
C LEU A 297 -5.37 -6.79 -8.28
N GLN A 298 -5.59 -5.47 -8.20
CA GLN A 298 -6.83 -4.93 -7.63
C GLN A 298 -8.03 -5.11 -8.54
N SER A 299 -7.83 -4.99 -9.85
CA SER A 299 -8.88 -5.31 -10.81
C SER A 299 -9.23 -6.79 -10.72
N MET A 300 -8.25 -7.70 -10.68
CA MET A 300 -8.51 -9.13 -10.50
C MET A 300 -9.39 -9.38 -9.25
N TYR A 301 -9.05 -8.79 -8.10
CA TYR A 301 -9.85 -8.92 -6.88
C TYR A 301 -11.26 -8.35 -7.02
N LEU A 302 -11.39 -7.19 -7.67
CA LEU A 302 -12.67 -6.52 -7.87
C LEU A 302 -13.61 -7.36 -8.74
N PHE A 303 -13.14 -7.86 -9.88
CA PHE A 303 -13.95 -8.66 -10.79
C PHE A 303 -14.27 -10.06 -10.22
N THR A 304 -13.38 -10.63 -9.42
CA THR A 304 -13.56 -12.00 -8.90
C THR A 304 -14.79 -12.11 -7.97
N VAL A 305 -15.02 -11.15 -7.07
CA VAL A 305 -16.07 -11.26 -6.04
C VAL A 305 -17.49 -11.29 -6.65
N PRO A 306 -17.88 -10.34 -7.53
CA PRO A 306 -19.20 -10.33 -8.12
C PRO A 306 -19.47 -11.53 -9.04
N ILE A 307 -18.48 -11.91 -9.87
CA ILE A 307 -18.60 -13.06 -10.79
C ILE A 307 -18.77 -14.35 -9.99
N ALA A 308 -17.99 -14.52 -8.93
CA ALA A 308 -18.08 -15.71 -8.11
C ALA A 308 -19.38 -15.75 -7.30
N ASN A 309 -19.92 -14.62 -6.83
CA ASN A 309 -21.27 -14.60 -6.22
C ASN A 309 -22.39 -14.97 -7.20
N ALA A 310 -22.21 -14.73 -8.51
CA ALA A 310 -23.19 -15.11 -9.53
C ALA A 310 -23.13 -16.59 -9.92
N ILE A 311 -21.98 -17.25 -9.71
CA ILE A 311 -21.72 -18.63 -10.18
C ILE A 311 -21.59 -19.63 -9.01
N LEU A 312 -21.19 -19.17 -7.83
CA LEU A 312 -20.82 -19.97 -6.66
C LEU A 312 -21.53 -19.49 -5.38
N ILE A 313 -21.58 -20.34 -4.37
CA ILE A 313 -22.00 -19.96 -3.02
C ILE A 313 -20.97 -18.96 -2.44
N PRO A 314 -21.37 -17.83 -1.83
CA PRO A 314 -20.46 -16.77 -1.36
C PRO A 314 -19.30 -17.24 -0.48
N GLU A 315 -19.49 -18.31 0.28
CA GLU A 315 -18.47 -18.90 1.17
C GLU A 315 -17.35 -19.61 0.39
N LEU A 316 -17.67 -20.23 -0.74
CA LEU A 316 -16.70 -20.84 -1.66
C LEU A 316 -15.90 -19.79 -2.44
N THR A 317 -16.47 -18.61 -2.64
CA THR A 317 -15.86 -17.49 -3.36
C THR A 317 -14.62 -16.93 -2.67
N GLU A 318 -14.71 -16.64 -1.38
CA GLU A 318 -13.57 -16.14 -0.57
C GLU A 318 -12.42 -17.16 -0.55
N ILE A 319 -12.75 -18.45 -0.47
CA ILE A 319 -11.80 -19.56 -0.46
C ILE A 319 -11.11 -19.66 -1.82
N LEU A 320 -11.86 -19.74 -2.93
CA LEU A 320 -11.30 -19.82 -4.28
C LEU A 320 -10.45 -18.60 -4.64
N ARG A 321 -10.88 -17.39 -4.28
CA ARG A 321 -10.11 -16.15 -4.46
C ARG A 321 -8.77 -16.23 -3.74
N SER A 322 -8.77 -16.71 -2.49
CA SER A 322 -7.55 -16.89 -1.70
C SER A 322 -6.62 -17.94 -2.32
N PHE A 323 -7.16 -19.10 -2.73
CA PHE A 323 -6.39 -20.15 -3.41
C PHE A 323 -5.77 -19.68 -4.72
N ILE A 324 -6.54 -19.01 -5.58
CA ILE A 324 -6.04 -18.50 -6.86
C ILE A 324 -4.96 -17.45 -6.62
N THR A 325 -5.18 -16.50 -5.70
CA THR A 325 -4.21 -15.43 -5.45
C THR A 325 -2.92 -15.97 -4.84
N TYR A 326 -3.02 -16.74 -3.76
CA TYR A 326 -1.83 -17.32 -3.13
C TYR A 326 -1.13 -18.30 -4.06
N GLY A 327 -1.87 -19.07 -4.86
CA GLY A 327 -1.33 -19.95 -5.89
C GLY A 327 -0.56 -19.21 -6.98
N ILE A 328 -1.10 -18.10 -7.49
CA ILE A 328 -0.42 -17.24 -8.48
C ILE A 328 0.85 -16.63 -7.88
N ILE A 329 0.80 -16.18 -6.62
CA ILE A 329 1.96 -15.60 -5.93
C ILE A 329 3.04 -16.67 -5.73
N LEU A 330 2.68 -17.86 -5.26
CA LEU A 330 3.60 -18.99 -5.11
C LEU A 330 4.23 -19.38 -6.45
N TYR A 331 3.43 -19.45 -7.52
CA TYR A 331 3.93 -19.71 -8.86
C TYR A 331 4.90 -18.60 -9.34
N ALA A 332 4.56 -17.33 -9.12
CA ALA A 332 5.43 -16.20 -9.46
C ALA A 332 6.76 -16.24 -8.69
N LEU A 333 6.74 -16.64 -7.42
CA LEU A 333 7.94 -16.83 -6.60
C LEU A 333 8.77 -18.05 -7.06
N LEU A 334 8.13 -19.18 -7.35
CA LEU A 334 8.79 -20.42 -7.82
C LEU A 334 9.47 -20.25 -9.19
N VAL A 335 8.78 -19.63 -10.15
CA VAL A 335 9.36 -19.34 -11.47
C VAL A 335 10.54 -18.38 -11.35
N ARG A 336 10.51 -17.47 -10.37
CA ARG A 336 11.61 -16.56 -10.07
C ARG A 336 12.80 -17.28 -9.43
N GLU A 337 12.58 -18.21 -8.50
CA GLU A 337 13.64 -18.99 -7.87
C GLU A 337 14.39 -19.87 -8.88
N ARG A 338 13.65 -20.48 -9.83
CA ARG A 338 14.26 -21.18 -10.98
C ARG A 338 15.16 -20.30 -11.84
N ARG A 339 14.80 -19.04 -12.08
CA ARG A 339 15.65 -18.10 -12.85
C ARG A 339 16.88 -17.63 -12.08
N ARG A 340 16.83 -17.61 -10.74
CA ARG A 340 17.97 -17.25 -9.90
C ARG A 340 19.02 -18.37 -9.82
N ASN A 341 18.62 -19.63 -10.05
CA ASN A 341 19.55 -20.77 -10.09
C ASN A 341 20.12 -21.06 -11.49
N MET A 342 19.67 -20.33 -12.52
CA MET A 342 20.18 -20.43 -13.90
C MET A 342 21.12 -19.27 -14.29
N VAL A 343 21.42 -18.37 -13.35
CA VAL A 343 22.41 -17.28 -13.44
C VAL A 343 23.35 -17.45 -12.25
#